data_AF-A0A7C3ML61-F1
#
_entry.id   AF-A0A7C3ML61-F1
#
_cell.length_a   1.000
_cell.length_b   1.000
_cell.length_c   1.000
_cell.angle_alpha   90.00
_cell.angle_beta   90.00
_cell.angle_gamma   90.00
#
_symmetry.space_group_name_H-M   'P 1'
#
loop_
_entity.id
_entity.type
_entity.pdbx_description
1 polymer ?
#
loop_
_entity_poly.entity_id
_entity_poly.type
_entity_poly.pdbx_seq_one_letter_code
_entity_poly.pdbx_strand_id
1 'polypeptide(L)'
;MASAFARKRRRMGREHHLPRDARIRKAGDRRQARVPASLRLRCRKVGLGRAAAIVGIDVGEDFLDLAIIARGSLRLSRIALAGLGAPRAIASLAARLAEAAPELSRGAIALVDSPRAPLDADSSSIPMKPRRPAPSGRVIDGGLRHLFARLGRHRLSMYPTPGVEYFVRCLRARGLKAHLEALGRELLGRFHQISSATMGHSTINSGGALFTRFMIVGFAVHVALGMLGVRAFESFPDMEFRLWSGDVRLAPKTRRREALAVRRRICSRLARIAGIFPARAPLTLDEADAAVLALTAAAAAKSGLLVALGNPAEGRFLVALPR
;
A
#
# COMPACT_ATOMS: atom_id res chain seq x y z
N MET A 1 -30.40 -17.98 34.82
CA MET A 1 -29.81 -16.64 34.99
C MET A 1 -28.64 -16.48 34.02
N ALA A 2 -28.88 -15.88 32.85
CA ALA A 2 -27.87 -15.70 31.81
C ALA A 2 -27.60 -14.20 31.61
N SER A 3 -26.37 -13.76 31.93
CA SER A 3 -25.92 -12.38 31.76
C SER A 3 -25.43 -12.16 30.34
N ALA A 4 -26.05 -11.18 29.66
CA ALA A 4 -25.83 -10.83 28.28
C ALA A 4 -24.60 -9.90 28.13
N PHE A 5 -23.55 -10.39 27.47
CA PHE A 5 -22.47 -9.54 26.94
C PHE A 5 -22.94 -8.81 25.68
N ALA A 6 -23.39 -7.57 25.85
CA ALA A 6 -23.68 -6.65 24.76
C ALA A 6 -22.41 -6.30 23.96
N ARG A 7 -22.20 -6.98 22.83
CA ARG A 7 -21.19 -6.64 21.82
C ARG A 7 -21.50 -5.27 21.21
N LYS A 8 -20.82 -4.23 21.69
CA LYS A 8 -20.82 -2.87 21.14
C LYS A 8 -20.32 -2.91 19.68
N ARG A 9 -21.24 -2.83 18.71
CA ARG A 9 -20.92 -2.72 17.27
C ARG A 9 -20.10 -1.45 17.01
N ARG A 10 -18.82 -1.59 16.65
CA ARG A 10 -18.00 -0.48 16.13
C ARG A 10 -18.49 -0.09 14.73
N ARG A 11 -18.78 1.20 14.53
CA ARG A 11 -19.00 1.79 13.19
C ARG A 11 -17.67 1.83 12.44
N MET A 12 -17.51 0.97 11.44
CA MET A 12 -16.36 0.94 10.54
C MET A 12 -16.64 1.76 9.27
N GLY A 13 -15.65 2.55 8.86
CA GLY A 13 -15.45 3.03 7.49
C GLY A 13 -16.56 3.91 6.90
N ARG A 14 -16.62 5.19 7.31
CA ARG A 14 -17.22 6.20 6.43
C ARG A 14 -16.37 6.28 5.17
N GLU A 15 -17.02 6.31 4.03
CA GLU A 15 -16.43 6.71 2.76
C GLU A 15 -15.54 7.92 3.01
N HIS A 16 -14.29 7.85 2.52
CA HIS A 16 -13.32 8.92 2.64
C HIS A 16 -13.83 10.14 1.89
N HIS A 17 -14.71 10.91 2.53
CA HIS A 17 -15.06 12.23 2.07
C HIS A 17 -13.78 13.05 2.07
N LEU A 18 -13.53 13.72 0.94
CA LEU A 18 -12.51 14.75 0.81
C LEU A 18 -12.50 15.61 2.08
N PRO A 19 -11.32 16.02 2.60
CA PRO A 19 -11.26 17.00 3.66
C PRO A 19 -12.18 18.17 3.32
N ARG A 20 -13.14 18.47 4.20
CA ARG A 20 -14.08 19.58 4.01
C ARG A 20 -13.35 20.92 3.94
N ASP A 21 -12.11 20.96 4.41
CA ASP A 21 -11.23 22.12 4.33
C ASP A 21 -10.89 22.51 2.88
N ALA A 22 -11.41 23.67 2.45
CA ALA A 22 -11.17 24.24 1.14
C ALA A 22 -9.69 24.55 0.88
N ARG A 23 -8.86 24.70 1.92
CA ARG A 23 -7.41 24.95 1.78
C ARG A 23 -6.66 23.71 1.32
N ILE A 24 -7.07 22.53 1.79
CA ILE A 24 -6.51 21.23 1.36
C ILE A 24 -6.93 20.90 -0.07
N ARG A 25 -8.15 21.30 -0.47
CA ARG A 25 -8.61 21.19 -1.87
C ARG A 25 -7.88 22.15 -2.82
N LYS A 26 -7.64 23.40 -2.41
CA LYS A 26 -6.91 24.40 -3.21
C LYS A 26 -5.41 24.09 -3.39
N ALA A 27 -4.81 23.24 -2.54
CA ALA A 27 -3.45 22.76 -2.72
C ALA A 27 -3.32 21.67 -3.80
N GLY A 28 -4.43 21.00 -4.17
CA GLY A 28 -4.43 19.87 -5.11
C GLY A 28 -4.32 20.23 -6.59
N ASP A 29 -4.36 21.52 -6.96
CA ASP A 29 -4.46 21.99 -8.35
C ASP A 29 -3.40 23.03 -8.76
N ARG A 30 -2.30 23.17 -8.00
CA ARG A 30 -1.25 24.14 -8.32
C ARG A 30 -0.09 23.50 -9.07
N ARG A 31 -0.16 23.65 -10.40
CA ARG A 31 0.91 23.61 -11.44
C ARG A 31 1.82 22.38 -11.46
N GLN A 32 2.01 21.79 -12.65
CA GLN A 32 3.11 20.84 -12.90
C GLN A 32 4.43 21.48 -12.43
N ALA A 33 4.98 20.98 -11.33
CA ALA A 33 6.28 21.43 -10.88
C ALA A 33 7.33 21.05 -11.94
N ARG A 34 8.25 21.98 -12.21
CA ARG A 34 9.49 21.67 -12.91
C ARG A 34 10.27 20.68 -12.05
N VAL A 35 10.06 19.39 -12.29
CA VAL A 35 10.84 18.31 -11.66
C VAL A 35 12.26 18.43 -12.20
N PRO A 36 13.29 18.60 -11.34
CA PRO A 36 14.69 18.60 -11.78
C PRO A 36 14.98 17.37 -12.64
N ALA A 37 15.76 17.52 -13.71
CA ALA A 37 16.07 16.44 -14.65
C ALA A 37 16.71 15.20 -13.98
N SER A 38 17.27 15.34 -12.78
CA SER A 38 17.83 14.26 -11.96
C SER A 38 16.79 13.39 -11.24
N LEU A 39 15.53 13.84 -11.11
CA LEU A 39 14.42 13.11 -10.47
C LEU A 39 13.45 12.51 -11.50
N ARG A 40 13.95 12.19 -12.71
CA ARG A 40 13.17 11.57 -13.79
C ARG A 40 12.56 10.25 -13.33
N LEU A 41 11.25 10.12 -13.51
CA LEU A 41 10.52 8.88 -13.37
C LEU A 41 11.14 7.83 -14.29
N ARG A 42 11.63 6.73 -13.73
CA ARG A 42 12.12 5.59 -14.52
C ARG A 42 10.94 4.67 -14.81
N CYS A 43 10.62 4.48 -16.08
CA CYS A 43 9.64 3.51 -16.52
C CYS A 43 10.37 2.29 -17.10
N ARG A 44 10.05 1.08 -16.61
CA ARG A 44 10.65 -0.15 -17.13
C ARG A 44 9.64 -1.29 -17.16
N LYS A 45 9.74 -2.15 -18.16
CA LYS A 45 9.05 -3.44 -18.14
C LYS A 45 9.67 -4.33 -17.06
N VAL A 46 8.84 -5.10 -16.37
CA VAL A 46 9.28 -6.05 -15.34
C VAL A 46 9.06 -7.47 -15.86
N GLY A 47 10.16 -8.19 -16.06
CA GLY A 47 10.13 -9.63 -16.28
C GLY A 47 10.02 -10.40 -14.96
N LEU A 48 9.23 -11.47 -14.98
CA LEU A 48 9.17 -12.47 -13.92
C LEU A 48 9.70 -13.79 -14.46
N GLY A 49 10.61 -14.41 -13.72
CA GLY A 49 11.01 -15.79 -14.00
C GLY A 49 9.82 -16.72 -13.81
N ARG A 50 9.76 -17.83 -14.56
CA ARG A 50 8.65 -18.81 -14.49
C ARG A 50 8.39 -19.34 -13.07
N ALA A 51 9.44 -19.44 -12.26
CA ALA A 51 9.37 -19.93 -10.88
C ALA A 51 9.30 -18.81 -9.82
N ALA A 52 9.24 -17.53 -10.22
CA ALA A 52 9.25 -16.42 -9.27
C ALA A 52 7.93 -16.38 -8.47
N ALA A 53 8.05 -16.35 -7.15
CA ALA A 53 6.90 -16.10 -6.28
C ALA A 53 6.42 -14.65 -6.43
N ILE A 54 5.10 -14.47 -6.36
CA ILE A 54 4.44 -13.16 -6.41
C ILE A 54 3.59 -13.04 -5.15
N VAL A 55 3.77 -11.96 -4.40
CA VAL A 55 2.97 -11.70 -3.20
C VAL A 55 2.24 -10.37 -3.32
N GLY A 56 0.92 -10.38 -3.14
CA GLY A 56 0.12 -9.20 -2.92
C GLY A 56 -0.13 -9.02 -1.44
N ILE A 57 0.01 -7.80 -0.92
CA ILE A 57 -0.11 -7.49 0.51
C ILE A 57 -1.09 -6.33 0.69
N ASP A 58 -2.24 -6.62 1.29
CA ASP A 58 -3.13 -5.61 1.84
C ASP A 58 -2.68 -5.24 3.25
N VAL A 59 -2.68 -3.94 3.55
CA VAL A 59 -2.05 -3.39 4.75
C VAL A 59 -3.10 -2.82 5.69
N GLY A 60 -3.33 -3.51 6.81
CA GLY A 60 -4.15 -3.05 7.90
C GLY A 60 -3.35 -2.45 9.06
N GLU A 61 -4.06 -1.92 10.07
CA GLU A 61 -3.44 -1.43 11.30
C GLU A 61 -2.98 -2.59 12.19
N ASP A 62 -3.71 -3.71 12.18
CA ASP A 62 -3.48 -4.85 13.09
C ASP A 62 -2.96 -6.08 12.35
N PHE A 63 -3.22 -6.17 11.05
CA PHE A 63 -2.96 -7.35 10.26
C PHE A 63 -2.40 -6.97 8.89
N LEU A 64 -1.61 -7.88 8.32
CA LEU A 64 -1.33 -7.92 6.90
C LEU A 64 -2.08 -9.12 6.32
N ASP A 65 -2.82 -8.88 5.24
CA ASP A 65 -3.42 -9.95 4.45
C ASP A 65 -2.56 -10.20 3.22
N LEU A 66 -2.09 -11.43 3.07
CA LEU A 66 -1.16 -11.85 2.04
C LEU A 66 -1.86 -12.78 1.05
N ALA A 67 -1.64 -12.52 -0.23
CA ALA A 67 -1.95 -13.44 -1.32
C ALA A 67 -0.66 -13.87 -2.00
N ILE A 68 -0.32 -15.14 -1.89
CA ILE A 68 0.97 -15.71 -2.28
C ILE A 68 0.75 -16.64 -3.46
N ILE A 69 1.33 -16.30 -4.60
CA ILE A 69 1.33 -17.13 -5.79
C ILE A 69 2.71 -17.77 -5.92
N ALA A 70 2.74 -19.09 -5.82
CA ALA A 70 3.94 -19.88 -6.01
C ALA A 70 3.56 -21.26 -6.58
N ARG A 71 4.40 -21.79 -7.47
CA ARG A 71 4.25 -23.13 -8.07
C ARG A 71 2.83 -23.38 -8.63
N GLY A 72 2.26 -22.38 -9.30
CA GLY A 72 0.92 -22.48 -9.93
C GLY A 72 -0.27 -22.46 -8.96
N SER A 73 -0.05 -22.20 -7.67
CA SER A 73 -1.09 -22.16 -6.65
C SER A 73 -1.23 -20.76 -6.04
N LEU A 74 -2.42 -20.45 -5.51
CA LEU A 74 -2.68 -19.24 -4.71
C LEU A 74 -2.97 -19.65 -3.27
N ARG A 75 -2.16 -19.15 -2.34
CA ARG A 75 -2.35 -19.28 -0.89
C ARG A 75 -2.67 -17.92 -0.28
N LEU A 76 -3.62 -17.91 0.66
CA LEU A 76 -3.94 -16.72 1.45
C LEU A 76 -3.41 -16.91 2.87
N SER A 77 -2.80 -15.87 3.44
CA SER A 77 -2.24 -15.89 4.80
C SER A 77 -2.52 -14.56 5.49
N ARG A 78 -2.54 -14.56 6.82
CA ARG A 78 -2.73 -13.35 7.62
C ARG A 78 -1.66 -13.27 8.70
N ILE A 79 -1.00 -12.13 8.81
CA ILE A 79 0.04 -11.87 9.80
C ILE A 79 -0.47 -10.84 10.80
N ALA A 80 -0.43 -11.16 12.09
CA ALA A 80 -0.71 -10.18 13.15
C ALA A 80 0.49 -9.25 13.33
N LEU A 81 0.24 -7.96 13.56
CA LEU A 81 1.24 -6.93 13.85
C LEU A 81 1.41 -6.68 15.36
N ALA A 82 0.47 -7.15 16.17
CA ALA A 82 0.58 -7.07 17.63
C ALA A 82 1.84 -7.78 18.13
N GLY A 83 2.49 -7.19 19.14
CA GLY A 83 3.73 -7.71 19.72
C GLY A 83 5.01 -7.35 18.96
N LEU A 84 4.94 -6.60 17.83
CA LEU A 84 6.14 -5.96 17.28
C LEU A 84 6.59 -4.84 18.22
N GLY A 85 7.87 -4.85 18.59
CA GLY A 85 8.45 -3.93 19.58
C GLY A 85 9.77 -3.31 19.13
N ALA A 86 10.09 -2.15 19.69
CA ALA A 86 11.36 -1.47 19.46
C ALA A 86 12.52 -2.19 20.19
N PRO A 87 13.78 -2.07 19.72
CA PRO A 87 14.24 -1.27 18.56
C PRO A 87 14.30 -2.05 17.23
N ARG A 88 13.74 -3.27 17.15
CA ARG A 88 13.88 -4.17 15.98
C ARG A 88 12.53 -4.58 15.40
N ALA A 89 11.56 -3.69 15.40
CA ALA A 89 10.20 -3.99 14.98
C ALA A 89 10.14 -4.38 13.50
N ILE A 90 10.94 -3.75 12.64
CA ILE A 90 11.02 -4.11 11.21
C ILE A 90 11.68 -5.46 11.00
N ALA A 91 12.76 -5.77 11.75
CA ALA A 91 13.40 -7.08 11.67
C ALA A 91 12.46 -8.21 12.14
N SER A 92 11.71 -7.98 13.24
CA SER A 92 10.68 -8.92 13.69
C SER A 92 9.55 -9.07 12.66
N LEU A 93 9.16 -7.99 11.98
CA LEU A 93 8.21 -8.06 10.87
C LEU A 93 8.76 -8.88 9.70
N ALA A 94 10.04 -8.71 9.34
CA ALA A 94 10.69 -9.51 8.30
C ALA A 94 10.69 -11.01 8.65
N ALA A 95 10.98 -11.37 9.91
CA ALA A 95 10.90 -12.75 10.37
C ALA A 95 9.48 -13.33 10.24
N ARG A 96 8.45 -12.58 10.65
CA ARG A 96 7.04 -13.01 10.50
C ARG A 96 6.62 -13.15 9.03
N LEU A 97 7.10 -12.27 8.14
CA LEU A 97 6.86 -12.38 6.71
C LEU A 97 7.51 -13.64 6.13
N ALA A 98 8.76 -13.93 6.51
CA ALA A 98 9.47 -15.13 6.06
C ALA A 98 8.79 -16.42 6.57
N GLU A 99 8.30 -16.43 7.81
CA GLU A 99 7.55 -17.56 8.38
C GLU A 99 6.22 -17.78 7.65
N ALA A 100 5.44 -16.73 7.43
CA ALA A 100 4.12 -16.83 6.81
C ALA A 100 4.19 -17.08 5.29
N ALA A 101 5.29 -16.69 4.65
CA ALA A 101 5.55 -16.84 3.22
C ALA A 101 7.01 -17.22 2.96
N PRO A 102 7.40 -18.50 3.21
CA PRO A 102 8.77 -18.97 2.97
C PRO A 102 9.25 -18.83 1.52
N GLU A 103 8.31 -18.65 0.59
CA GLU A 103 8.56 -18.40 -0.83
C GLU A 103 9.11 -16.99 -1.11
N LEU A 104 9.04 -16.07 -0.12
CA LEU A 104 9.63 -14.74 -0.15
C LEU A 104 11.16 -14.81 -0.07
N SER A 105 11.78 -15.11 -1.21
CA SER A 105 13.23 -15.20 -1.36
C SER A 105 13.71 -14.32 -2.51
N ARG A 106 15.04 -14.31 -2.73
CA ARG A 106 15.67 -13.58 -3.83
C ARG A 106 15.05 -14.01 -5.17
N GLY A 107 14.48 -13.04 -5.87
CA GLY A 107 13.80 -13.24 -7.16
C GLY A 107 12.28 -13.09 -7.11
N ALA A 108 11.69 -13.25 -5.91
CA ALA A 108 10.28 -12.93 -5.69
C ALA A 108 9.98 -11.44 -5.90
N ILE A 109 8.73 -11.15 -6.22
CA ILE A 109 8.20 -9.79 -6.22
C ILE A 109 7.07 -9.67 -5.20
N ALA A 110 6.94 -8.49 -4.60
CA ALA A 110 5.85 -8.16 -3.71
C ALA A 110 5.19 -6.85 -4.14
N LEU A 111 3.87 -6.82 -4.15
CA LEU A 111 3.06 -5.62 -4.34
C LEU A 111 2.41 -5.30 -2.99
N VAL A 112 2.71 -4.12 -2.44
CA VAL A 112 2.23 -3.68 -1.14
C VAL A 112 1.24 -2.54 -1.33
N ASP A 113 0.08 -2.64 -0.69
CA ASP A 113 -0.93 -1.59 -0.74
C ASP A 113 -0.41 -0.30 -0.08
N SER A 114 -0.28 0.74 -0.90
CA SER A 114 -0.15 2.14 -0.49
C SER A 114 0.86 2.47 0.64
N PRO A 115 2.11 1.97 0.65
CA PRO A 115 3.15 2.45 1.57
C PRO A 115 3.27 3.98 1.59
N ARG A 116 3.47 4.67 0.44
CA ARG A 116 3.51 6.15 0.21
C ARG A 116 4.29 7.04 1.20
N ALA A 117 5.54 7.38 0.86
CA ALA A 117 6.50 7.97 1.81
C ALA A 117 6.12 9.42 2.06
N PRO A 118 6.37 9.97 3.27
CA PRO A 118 6.14 11.38 3.49
C PRO A 118 6.77 12.21 2.38
N LEU A 119 6.05 13.21 1.89
CA LEU A 119 6.39 13.93 0.66
C LEU A 119 7.83 14.50 0.67
N ASP A 120 8.23 14.98 1.83
CA ASP A 120 9.50 15.60 2.20
C ASP A 120 10.49 14.63 2.86
N ALA A 121 10.28 13.31 2.73
CA ALA A 121 11.22 12.27 3.17
C ALA A 121 11.72 11.40 2.01
N ASP A 122 13.01 11.07 2.06
CA ASP A 122 13.68 10.10 1.20
C ASP A 122 13.60 8.73 1.87
N SER A 123 12.83 7.83 1.25
CA SER A 123 12.60 6.47 1.74
C SER A 123 13.66 5.45 1.30
N SER A 124 14.77 5.89 0.70
CA SER A 124 15.84 4.98 0.23
C SER A 124 16.72 4.40 1.35
N SER A 125 16.63 4.95 2.57
CA SER A 125 17.39 4.49 3.74
C SER A 125 16.57 4.52 5.01
N ILE A 126 17.02 3.79 6.04
CA ILE A 126 16.42 3.80 7.38
C ILE A 126 17.45 4.18 8.42
N PRO A 127 17.09 5.08 9.36
CA PRO A 127 15.88 5.90 9.34
C PRO A 127 15.83 6.83 8.10
N MET A 128 14.62 7.18 7.67
CA MET A 128 14.38 8.03 6.49
C MET A 128 15.12 9.37 6.62
N LYS A 129 15.48 9.98 5.48
CA LYS A 129 16.23 11.25 5.43
C LYS A 129 15.35 12.41 4.93
N PRO A 130 15.55 13.66 5.39
CA PRO A 130 14.84 14.80 4.83
C PRO A 130 15.13 15.01 3.34
N ARG A 131 14.13 15.41 2.55
CA ARG A 131 14.28 15.89 1.18
C ARG A 131 14.25 17.42 1.17
N ARG A 132 15.32 18.05 0.71
CA ARG A 132 15.42 19.51 0.58
C ARG A 132 15.86 19.90 -0.83
N PRO A 133 15.09 20.75 -1.54
CA PRO A 133 13.74 21.21 -1.18
C PRO A 133 12.72 20.05 -1.21
N ALA A 134 11.64 20.18 -0.42
CA ALA A 134 10.52 19.25 -0.50
C ALA A 134 9.80 19.44 -1.85
N PRO A 135 9.45 18.35 -2.58
CA PRO A 135 8.69 18.47 -3.81
C PRO A 135 7.25 18.91 -3.53
N SER A 136 6.58 19.54 -4.50
CA SER A 136 5.16 19.92 -4.36
C SER A 136 4.17 18.75 -4.47
N GLY A 137 4.66 17.59 -4.93
CA GLY A 137 3.89 16.36 -5.09
C GLY A 137 4.81 15.18 -5.42
N ARG A 138 4.26 13.97 -5.41
CA ARG A 138 5.02 12.77 -5.79
C ARG A 138 5.19 12.68 -7.30
N VAL A 139 6.41 12.38 -7.74
CA VAL A 139 6.75 12.15 -9.14
C VAL A 139 6.04 10.90 -9.67
N ILE A 140 5.93 9.85 -8.85
CA ILE A 140 5.20 8.61 -9.19
C ILE A 140 3.73 8.91 -9.49
N ASP A 141 3.06 9.73 -8.66
CA ASP A 141 1.67 10.12 -8.87
C ASP A 141 1.49 10.84 -10.23
N GLY A 142 2.37 11.78 -10.56
CA GLY A 142 2.36 12.46 -11.86
C GLY A 142 2.46 11.46 -13.02
N GLY A 143 3.35 10.48 -12.90
CA GLY A 143 3.51 9.39 -13.85
C GLY A 143 2.26 8.52 -14.03
N LEU A 144 1.62 8.14 -12.92
CA LEU A 144 0.40 7.34 -12.94
C LEU A 144 -0.76 8.09 -13.59
N ARG A 145 -0.94 9.38 -13.30
CA ARG A 145 -1.97 10.20 -13.95
C ARG A 145 -1.78 10.27 -15.46
N HIS A 146 -0.53 10.45 -15.90
CA HIS A 146 -0.19 10.47 -17.33
C HIS A 146 -0.44 9.12 -18.00
N LEU A 147 -0.06 8.01 -17.36
CA LEU A 147 -0.34 6.66 -17.85
C LEU A 147 -1.84 6.42 -17.99
N PHE A 148 -2.64 6.75 -16.98
CA PHE A 148 -4.09 6.57 -16.99
C PHE A 148 -4.79 7.39 -18.07
N ALA A 149 -4.35 8.64 -18.26
CA ALA A 149 -4.86 9.49 -19.33
C ALA A 149 -4.61 8.86 -20.71
N ARG A 150 -3.43 8.27 -20.94
CA ARG A 150 -3.10 7.56 -22.19
C ARG A 150 -3.91 6.29 -22.41
N LEU A 151 -4.37 5.64 -21.35
CA LEU A 151 -5.24 4.46 -21.44
C LEU A 151 -6.71 4.83 -21.71
N GLY A 152 -7.03 6.11 -21.93
CA GLY A 152 -8.41 6.58 -22.10
C GLY A 152 -9.27 6.40 -20.85
N ARG A 153 -8.65 6.21 -19.68
CA ARG A 153 -9.35 6.01 -18.41
C ARG A 153 -9.53 7.35 -17.70
N HIS A 154 -10.71 7.55 -17.10
CA HIS A 154 -11.00 8.76 -16.32
C HIS A 154 -10.02 8.93 -15.14
N ARG A 155 -9.96 10.17 -14.62
CA ARG A 155 -9.08 10.65 -13.55
C ARG A 155 -8.87 9.61 -12.43
N LEU A 156 -7.63 9.13 -12.31
CA LEU A 156 -7.17 8.40 -11.13
C LEU A 156 -7.22 9.35 -9.91
N SER A 157 -8.16 9.12 -9.01
CA SER A 157 -8.20 9.85 -7.74
C SER A 157 -7.11 9.30 -6.83
N MET A 158 -6.17 10.16 -6.46
CA MET A 158 -5.11 9.83 -5.50
C MET A 158 -5.12 10.89 -4.42
N TYR A 159 -5.04 10.46 -3.17
CA TYR A 159 -4.92 11.36 -2.04
C TYR A 159 -3.57 12.09 -2.09
N PRO A 160 -3.49 13.36 -1.70
CA PRO A 160 -2.20 14.01 -1.50
C PRO A 160 -1.41 13.26 -0.43
N THR A 161 -0.11 13.06 -0.65
CA THR A 161 0.77 12.47 0.38
C THR A 161 1.16 13.57 1.37
N PRO A 162 0.87 13.41 2.67
CA PRO A 162 1.27 14.39 3.68
C PRO A 162 2.80 14.47 3.84
N GLY A 163 3.29 15.57 4.41
CA GLY A 163 4.68 15.68 4.85
C GLY A 163 4.96 14.96 6.17
N VAL A 164 6.23 14.83 6.54
CA VAL A 164 6.74 14.11 7.72
C VAL A 164 6.07 14.60 9.00
N GLU A 165 5.86 15.91 9.12
CA GLU A 165 5.22 16.52 10.29
C GLU A 165 3.86 15.86 10.60
N TYR A 166 3.05 15.62 9.56
CA TYR A 166 1.75 14.98 9.71
C TYR A 166 1.88 13.53 10.21
N PHE A 167 2.86 12.79 9.68
CA PHE A 167 3.16 11.42 10.11
C PHE A 167 3.61 11.37 11.57
N VAL A 168 4.56 12.23 11.96
CA VAL A 168 5.05 12.34 13.34
C VAL A 168 3.91 12.69 14.29
N ARG A 169 3.02 13.59 13.92
CA ARG A 169 1.84 13.93 14.73
C ARG A 169 0.89 12.74 14.88
N CYS A 170 0.68 11.95 13.82
CA CYS A 170 -0.11 10.72 13.88
C CYS A 170 0.51 9.66 14.79
N LEU A 171 1.84 9.59 14.84
CA LEU A 171 2.61 8.71 15.75
C LEU A 171 2.55 9.15 17.22
N ARG A 172 2.11 10.37 17.50
CA ARG A 172 1.90 10.89 18.87
C ARG A 172 0.43 10.95 19.27
N ALA A 173 -0.48 10.52 18.40
CA ALA A 173 -1.91 10.58 18.67
C ALA A 173 -2.29 9.64 19.82
N ARG A 174 -3.18 10.10 20.71
CA ARG A 174 -3.70 9.29 21.82
C ARG A 174 -4.32 7.99 21.28
N GLY A 175 -4.00 6.87 21.94
CA GLY A 175 -4.51 5.55 21.55
C GLY A 175 -3.85 4.97 20.30
N LEU A 176 -2.65 5.44 19.93
CA LEU A 176 -1.81 4.72 18.98
C LEU A 176 -1.43 3.35 19.56
N LYS A 177 -1.46 2.32 18.71
CA LYS A 177 -1.08 0.97 19.08
C LYS A 177 0.44 0.84 19.19
N ALA A 178 0.92 0.08 20.17
CA ALA A 178 2.35 -0.03 20.47
C ALA A 178 3.21 -0.47 19.28
N HIS A 179 2.72 -1.39 18.45
CA HIS A 179 3.46 -1.83 17.26
C HIS A 179 3.56 -0.74 16.19
N LEU A 180 2.53 0.08 16.01
CA LEU A 180 2.57 1.21 15.08
C LEU A 180 3.57 2.27 15.54
N GLU A 181 3.64 2.50 16.86
CA GLU A 181 4.64 3.37 17.45
C GLU A 181 6.06 2.83 17.25
N ALA A 182 6.28 1.53 17.51
CA ALA A 182 7.58 0.89 17.32
C ALA A 182 8.07 0.99 15.87
N LEU A 183 7.22 0.65 14.91
CA LEU A 183 7.50 0.78 13.47
C LEU A 183 7.78 2.24 13.08
N GLY A 184 6.93 3.16 13.55
CA GLY A 184 7.08 4.59 13.29
C GLY A 184 8.39 5.17 13.81
N ARG A 185 8.79 4.81 15.03
CA ARG A 185 10.06 5.24 15.64
C ARG A 185 11.27 4.70 14.87
N GLU A 186 11.24 3.45 14.41
CA GLU A 186 12.34 2.86 13.63
C GLU A 186 12.46 3.53 12.25
N LEU A 187 11.34 3.80 11.57
CA LEU A 187 11.32 4.45 10.25
C LEU A 187 11.67 5.94 10.30
N LEU A 188 11.07 6.67 11.25
CA LEU A 188 11.09 8.14 11.32
C LEU A 188 11.90 8.70 12.50
N GLY A 189 12.68 7.87 13.20
CA GLY A 189 13.38 8.27 14.44
C GLY A 189 14.22 9.54 14.33
N ARG A 190 14.83 9.81 13.16
CA ARG A 190 15.55 11.06 12.87
C ARG A 190 14.68 12.32 12.92
N PHE A 191 13.40 12.20 12.58
CA PHE A 191 12.46 13.31 12.58
C PHE A 191 11.74 13.49 13.92
N HIS A 192 11.71 12.46 14.76
CA HIS A 192 11.15 12.54 16.11
C HIS A 192 11.91 13.53 17.00
N GLN A 193 13.20 13.75 16.75
CA GLN A 193 14.02 14.73 17.47
C GLN A 193 13.76 16.17 16.98
N ILE A 194 13.45 16.37 15.70
CA ILE A 194 13.29 17.69 15.06
C ILE A 194 11.93 18.32 15.40
N SER A 195 10.87 17.52 15.52
CA SER A 195 9.49 18.02 15.68
C SER A 195 9.06 18.35 17.11
N SER A 196 9.89 18.07 18.13
CA SER A 196 9.53 18.36 19.53
C SER A 196 9.65 19.85 19.89
N ALA A 197 10.39 20.64 19.11
CA ALA A 197 10.63 22.06 19.40
C ALA A 197 9.60 23.03 18.80
N THR A 198 8.71 22.58 17.90
CA THR A 198 7.94 23.53 17.05
C THR A 198 6.44 23.21 16.88
N MET A 199 5.94 22.10 17.42
CA MET A 199 4.56 21.67 17.12
C MET A 199 3.56 21.98 18.23
N GLY A 200 2.70 22.97 17.98
CA GLY A 200 1.53 23.29 18.81
C GLY A 200 0.47 22.16 18.81
N HIS A 201 -0.31 22.10 19.90
CA HIS A 201 -1.33 21.09 20.16
C HIS A 201 -2.57 21.22 19.26
N SER A 202 -2.49 20.91 17.96
CA SER A 202 -3.67 20.79 17.10
C SER A 202 -4.23 19.36 17.14
N THR A 203 -5.52 19.19 17.42
CA THR A 203 -6.22 17.90 17.36
C THR A 203 -6.29 17.39 15.91
N ILE A 204 -5.86 16.13 15.67
CA ILE A 204 -5.93 15.51 14.34
C ILE A 204 -7.35 14.97 14.11
N ASN A 205 -8.00 15.41 13.02
CA ASN A 205 -9.23 14.79 12.53
C ASN A 205 -9.01 13.29 12.25
N SER A 206 -9.86 12.44 12.84
CA SER A 206 -9.67 10.98 12.97
C SER A 206 -9.50 10.20 11.65
N GLY A 207 -10.07 10.66 10.54
CA GLY A 207 -10.03 9.94 9.26
C GLY A 207 -8.66 9.93 8.56
N GLY A 208 -7.92 11.04 8.59
CA GLY A 208 -6.60 11.14 7.95
C GLY A 208 -5.50 10.43 8.74
N ALA A 209 -5.68 10.33 10.06
CA ALA A 209 -4.76 9.62 10.94
C ALA A 209 -4.72 8.12 10.65
N LEU A 210 -5.89 7.48 10.41
CA LEU A 210 -5.96 6.05 10.08
C LEU A 210 -5.22 5.73 8.76
N PHE A 211 -5.46 6.54 7.72
CA PHE A 211 -4.80 6.38 6.43
C PHE A 211 -3.26 6.47 6.55
N THR A 212 -2.78 7.40 7.36
CA THR A 212 -1.34 7.60 7.60
C THR A 212 -0.72 6.46 8.39
N ARG A 213 -1.48 5.81 9.29
CA ARG A 213 -0.99 4.62 10.01
C ARG A 213 -0.81 3.43 9.09
N PHE A 214 -1.70 3.21 8.12
CA PHE A 214 -1.51 2.18 7.08
C PHE A 214 -0.26 2.43 6.26
N MET A 215 0.03 3.70 5.91
CA MET A 215 1.27 4.06 5.20
C MET A 215 2.54 3.68 5.98
N ILE A 216 2.56 3.94 7.29
CA ILE A 216 3.70 3.57 8.16
C ILE A 216 3.92 2.05 8.17
N VAL A 217 2.85 1.27 8.30
CA VAL A 217 2.93 -0.19 8.21
C VAL A 217 3.41 -0.61 6.82
N GLY A 218 2.86 -0.03 5.76
CA GLY A 218 3.25 -0.31 4.38
C GLY A 218 4.73 -0.06 4.14
N PHE A 219 5.31 1.01 4.71
CA PHE A 219 6.76 1.21 4.68
C PHE A 219 7.54 0.15 5.39
N ALA A 220 7.15 -0.16 6.62
CA ALA A 220 7.82 -1.19 7.39
C ALA A 220 7.82 -2.52 6.63
N VAL A 221 6.70 -2.87 5.98
CA VAL A 221 6.59 -4.04 5.11
C VAL A 221 7.55 -3.93 3.92
N HIS A 222 7.57 -2.80 3.22
CA HIS A 222 8.48 -2.56 2.09
C HIS A 222 9.95 -2.79 2.45
N VAL A 223 10.35 -2.30 3.62
CA VAL A 223 11.70 -2.45 4.14
C VAL A 223 11.96 -3.89 4.53
N ALA A 224 11.06 -4.49 5.31
CA ALA A 224 11.19 -5.86 5.79
C ALA A 224 11.37 -6.83 4.60
N LEU A 225 10.59 -6.65 3.53
CA LEU A 225 10.75 -7.37 2.27
C LEU A 225 12.13 -7.15 1.62
N GLY A 226 12.64 -5.92 1.67
CA GLY A 226 13.99 -5.60 1.22
C GLY A 226 15.08 -6.35 1.98
N MET A 227 14.93 -6.52 3.30
CA MET A 227 15.84 -7.33 4.13
C MET A 227 15.83 -8.81 3.72
N LEU A 228 14.69 -9.31 3.22
CA LEU A 228 14.55 -10.67 2.68
C LEU A 228 15.04 -10.80 1.22
N GLY A 229 15.56 -9.73 0.61
CA GLY A 229 15.99 -9.72 -0.79
C GLY A 229 14.84 -9.72 -1.81
N VAL A 230 13.61 -9.42 -1.37
CA VAL A 230 12.41 -9.38 -2.22
C VAL A 230 12.30 -8.04 -2.95
N ARG A 231 11.90 -8.07 -4.21
CA ARG A 231 11.62 -6.85 -4.98
C ARG A 231 10.22 -6.33 -4.65
N ALA A 232 10.11 -5.47 -3.65
CA ALA A 232 8.86 -4.82 -3.26
C ALA A 232 8.51 -3.60 -4.14
N PHE A 233 7.22 -3.45 -4.46
CA PHE A 233 6.62 -2.36 -5.22
C PHE A 233 5.33 -1.89 -4.53
N GLU A 234 5.09 -0.58 -4.51
CA GLU A 234 3.78 0.00 -4.21
C GLU A 234 2.79 -0.38 -5.32
N SER A 235 1.54 -0.64 -4.95
CA SER A 235 0.42 -0.73 -5.88
C SER A 235 -0.89 -0.40 -5.15
N PHE A 236 -1.99 -0.24 -5.90
CA PHE A 236 -3.30 0.12 -5.36
C PHE A 236 -4.35 -0.93 -5.76
N PRO A 237 -4.93 -1.68 -4.80
CA PRO A 237 -5.95 -2.68 -5.11
C PRO A 237 -7.14 -2.12 -5.89
N ASP A 238 -7.66 -0.95 -5.53
CA ASP A 238 -8.79 -0.32 -6.25
C ASP A 238 -8.44 0.00 -7.70
N MET A 239 -7.20 0.43 -7.96
CA MET A 239 -6.70 0.69 -9.31
C MET A 239 -6.64 -0.61 -10.12
N GLU A 240 -6.06 -1.66 -9.56
CA GLU A 240 -5.94 -2.96 -10.21
C GLU A 240 -7.32 -3.58 -10.48
N PHE A 241 -8.27 -3.47 -9.54
CA PHE A 241 -9.65 -3.88 -9.78
C PHE A 241 -10.29 -3.12 -10.94
N ARG A 242 -10.09 -1.80 -11.08
CA ARG A 242 -10.68 -0.99 -12.16
C ARG A 242 -10.04 -1.29 -13.53
N LEU A 243 -8.74 -1.50 -13.56
CA LEU A 243 -8.04 -1.89 -14.79
C LEU A 243 -8.55 -3.24 -15.28
N TRP A 244 -8.77 -4.17 -14.35
CA TRP A 244 -9.12 -5.55 -14.67
C TRP A 244 -10.60 -5.89 -14.47
N SER A 245 -11.49 -4.92 -14.23
CA SER A 245 -12.93 -5.19 -14.09
C SER A 245 -13.59 -5.46 -15.44
N GLY A 246 -13.03 -4.95 -16.55
CA GLY A 246 -13.78 -4.83 -17.80
C GLY A 246 -15.02 -3.97 -17.57
N ASP A 247 -16.18 -4.44 -18.03
CA ASP A 247 -17.46 -3.73 -17.89
C ASP A 247 -18.14 -3.91 -16.52
N VAL A 248 -17.53 -4.69 -15.62
CA VAL A 248 -18.11 -4.93 -14.29
C VAL A 248 -17.95 -3.70 -13.40
N ARG A 249 -19.06 -3.11 -12.98
CA ARG A 249 -19.05 -2.00 -12.01
C ARG A 249 -18.60 -2.51 -10.63
N LEU A 250 -17.58 -1.88 -10.07
CA LEU A 250 -17.15 -2.16 -8.69
C LEU A 250 -18.16 -1.60 -7.69
N ALA A 251 -18.77 -2.48 -6.90
CA ALA A 251 -19.61 -2.06 -5.78
C ALA A 251 -18.75 -1.41 -4.67
N PRO A 252 -19.25 -0.34 -4.03
CA PRO A 252 -18.54 0.37 -2.97
C PRO A 252 -18.35 -0.54 -1.75
N LYS A 253 -17.22 -0.40 -1.03
CA LYS A 253 -16.88 -1.23 0.14
C LYS A 253 -17.91 -1.13 1.28
N THR A 254 -18.72 -0.06 1.32
CA THR A 254 -19.86 0.10 2.25
C THR A 254 -20.92 -0.99 2.06
N ARG A 255 -21.08 -1.52 0.84
CA ARG A 255 -21.95 -2.66 0.49
C ARG A 255 -21.18 -3.98 0.54
N ARG A 256 -20.70 -4.35 1.74
CA ARG A 256 -19.70 -5.42 1.94
C ARG A 256 -19.94 -6.72 1.16
N ARG A 257 -21.17 -7.26 1.18
CA ARG A 257 -21.49 -8.54 0.50
C ARG A 257 -21.38 -8.42 -1.02
N GLU A 258 -22.00 -7.40 -1.60
CA GLU A 258 -21.96 -7.10 -3.05
C GLU A 258 -20.52 -6.80 -3.51
N ALA A 259 -19.82 -5.95 -2.75
CA ALA A 259 -18.42 -5.59 -2.98
C ALA A 259 -17.49 -6.81 -3.01
N LEU A 260 -17.68 -7.75 -2.08
CA LEU A 260 -16.91 -8.98 -2.02
C LEU A 260 -17.26 -9.93 -3.16
N ALA A 261 -18.55 -10.08 -3.49
CA ALA A 261 -18.98 -10.94 -4.60
C ALA A 261 -18.37 -10.50 -5.95
N VAL A 262 -18.42 -9.20 -6.25
CA VAL A 262 -17.81 -8.63 -7.46
C VAL A 262 -16.30 -8.86 -7.48
N ARG A 263 -15.61 -8.58 -6.38
CA ARG A 263 -14.15 -8.76 -6.27
C ARG A 263 -13.74 -10.22 -6.42
N ARG A 264 -14.47 -11.16 -5.81
CA ARG A 264 -14.27 -12.61 -6.00
C ARG A 264 -14.38 -13.02 -7.46
N ARG A 265 -15.37 -12.51 -8.18
CA ARG A 265 -15.56 -12.80 -9.61
C ARG A 265 -14.35 -12.31 -10.42
N ILE A 266 -13.85 -11.11 -10.13
CA ILE A 266 -12.66 -10.55 -10.78
C ILE A 266 -11.42 -11.41 -10.45
N CYS A 267 -11.18 -11.74 -9.18
CA CYS A 267 -10.06 -12.60 -8.78
C CYS A 267 -10.13 -13.99 -9.42
N SER A 268 -11.32 -14.61 -9.50
CA SER A 268 -11.50 -15.91 -10.18
C SER A 268 -11.15 -15.84 -11.67
N ARG A 269 -11.55 -14.76 -12.36
CA ARG A 269 -11.16 -14.54 -13.76
C ARG A 269 -9.66 -14.37 -13.91
N LEU A 270 -9.05 -13.53 -13.06
CA LEU A 270 -7.60 -13.30 -13.08
C LEU A 270 -6.82 -14.59 -12.81
N ALA A 271 -7.25 -15.41 -11.86
CA ALA A 271 -6.64 -16.71 -11.58
C ALA A 271 -6.65 -17.62 -12.81
N ARG A 272 -7.76 -17.66 -13.56
CA ARG A 272 -7.84 -18.40 -14.83
C ARG A 272 -6.86 -17.87 -15.88
N ILE A 273 -6.78 -16.55 -16.07
CA ILE A 273 -5.80 -15.93 -16.99
C ILE A 273 -4.37 -16.27 -16.55
N ALA A 274 -4.09 -16.18 -15.25
CA ALA A 274 -2.81 -16.53 -14.66
C ALA A 274 -2.54 -18.05 -14.66
N GLY A 275 -3.50 -18.91 -15.02
CA GLY A 275 -3.35 -20.37 -15.03
C GLY A 275 -3.15 -20.95 -13.62
N ILE A 276 -3.78 -20.36 -12.62
CA ILE A 276 -3.69 -20.75 -11.22
C ILE A 276 -4.94 -21.55 -10.87
N PHE A 277 -4.78 -22.86 -10.69
CA PHE A 277 -5.88 -23.76 -10.36
C PHE A 277 -5.42 -24.93 -9.46
N PRO A 278 -6.17 -25.24 -8.39
CA PRO A 278 -7.30 -24.50 -7.86
C PRO A 278 -6.86 -23.19 -7.18
N ALA A 279 -7.61 -22.10 -7.40
CA ALA A 279 -7.39 -20.84 -6.70
C ALA A 279 -8.39 -20.69 -5.55
N ARG A 280 -7.90 -20.59 -4.32
CA ARG A 280 -8.75 -20.31 -3.15
C ARG A 280 -9.43 -18.95 -3.33
N ALA A 281 -10.76 -18.92 -3.22
CA ALA A 281 -11.51 -17.68 -3.28
C ALA A 281 -11.29 -16.83 -2.01
N PRO A 282 -11.08 -15.51 -2.12
CA PRO A 282 -10.98 -14.62 -0.97
C PRO A 282 -12.25 -14.64 -0.11
N LEU A 283 -12.10 -14.68 1.22
CA LEU A 283 -13.20 -14.69 2.19
C LEU A 283 -13.60 -13.30 2.68
N THR A 284 -12.67 -12.35 2.63
CA THR A 284 -12.85 -10.97 3.10
C THR A 284 -12.51 -9.96 2.00
N LEU A 285 -12.84 -8.68 2.22
CA LEU A 285 -12.44 -7.61 1.29
C LEU A 285 -10.91 -7.43 1.30
N ASP A 286 -10.29 -7.53 2.46
CA ASP A 286 -8.84 -7.37 2.67
C ASP A 286 -8.08 -8.50 1.94
N GLU A 287 -8.55 -9.75 2.06
CA GLU A 287 -8.01 -10.88 1.28
C GLU A 287 -8.21 -10.68 -0.23
N ALA A 288 -9.31 -10.05 -0.65
CA ALA A 288 -9.57 -9.78 -2.07
C ALA A 288 -8.66 -8.68 -2.61
N ASP A 289 -8.37 -7.67 -1.80
CA ASP A 289 -7.43 -6.58 -2.12
C ASP A 289 -5.99 -7.14 -2.22
N ALA A 290 -5.57 -8.00 -1.29
CA ALA A 290 -4.29 -8.71 -1.41
C ALA A 290 -4.25 -9.60 -2.67
N ALA A 291 -5.32 -10.37 -2.92
CA ALA A 291 -5.40 -11.28 -4.06
C ALA A 291 -5.35 -10.56 -5.40
N VAL A 292 -6.02 -9.41 -5.57
CA VAL A 292 -5.98 -8.68 -6.83
C VAL A 292 -4.58 -8.20 -7.15
N LEU A 293 -3.79 -7.76 -6.15
CA LEU A 293 -2.41 -7.35 -6.37
C LEU A 293 -1.56 -8.51 -6.91
N ALA A 294 -1.65 -9.69 -6.29
CA ALA A 294 -0.88 -10.85 -6.74
C ALA A 294 -1.34 -11.35 -8.13
N LEU A 295 -2.66 -11.48 -8.32
CA LEU A 295 -3.26 -12.10 -9.50
C LEU A 295 -3.13 -11.22 -10.75
N THR A 296 -3.29 -9.91 -10.62
CA THR A 296 -3.05 -8.99 -11.75
C THR A 296 -1.59 -9.01 -12.16
N ALA A 297 -0.67 -9.03 -11.19
CA ALA A 297 0.75 -9.16 -11.48
C ALA A 297 1.07 -10.46 -12.24
N ALA A 298 0.52 -11.60 -11.80
CA ALA A 298 0.67 -12.89 -12.47
C ALA A 298 0.08 -12.90 -13.88
N ALA A 299 -1.12 -12.33 -14.07
CA ALA A 299 -1.81 -12.26 -15.35
C ALA A 299 -1.07 -11.37 -16.37
N ALA A 300 -0.63 -10.17 -15.95
CA ALA A 300 0.13 -9.25 -16.78
C ALA A 300 1.53 -9.78 -17.13
N ALA A 301 2.17 -10.53 -16.23
CA ALA A 301 3.50 -11.11 -16.44
C ALA A 301 3.55 -12.02 -17.67
N LYS A 302 2.53 -12.87 -17.86
CA LYS A 302 2.40 -13.76 -19.05
C LYS A 302 2.38 -13.01 -20.38
N SER A 303 2.09 -11.72 -20.34
CA SER A 303 1.88 -10.87 -21.50
C SER A 303 2.96 -9.81 -21.65
N GLY A 304 3.94 -9.76 -20.74
CA GLY A 304 4.96 -8.70 -20.73
C GLY A 304 4.40 -7.30 -20.43
N LEU A 305 3.26 -7.23 -19.72
CA LEU A 305 2.51 -6.00 -19.45
C LEU A 305 2.66 -5.49 -18.00
N LEU A 306 3.73 -5.91 -17.32
CA LEU A 306 4.12 -5.35 -16.03
C LEU A 306 5.03 -4.15 -16.22
N VAL A 307 4.61 -3.01 -15.70
CA VAL A 307 5.36 -1.75 -15.80
C VAL A 307 5.70 -1.25 -14.41
N ALA A 308 6.99 -1.11 -14.13
CA ALA A 308 7.46 -0.46 -12.92
C ALA A 308 7.78 1.01 -13.19
N LEU A 309 7.20 1.88 -12.37
CA LEU A 309 7.57 3.28 -12.23
C LEU A 309 8.49 3.41 -11.02
N GLY A 310 9.63 4.09 -11.16
CA GLY A 310 10.61 4.22 -10.09
C GLY A 310 11.08 5.65 -9.90
N ASN A 311 11.21 6.04 -8.64
CA ASN A 311 11.91 7.26 -8.23
C ASN A 311 12.77 6.90 -7.00
N PRO A 312 14.08 7.20 -6.99
CA PRO A 312 14.96 6.80 -5.88
C PRO A 312 14.46 7.23 -4.48
N ALA A 313 13.85 8.40 -4.38
CA ALA A 313 13.39 8.96 -3.10
C ALA A 313 11.96 8.51 -2.71
N GLU A 314 11.12 8.13 -3.67
CA GLU A 314 9.71 7.75 -3.43
C GLU A 314 9.47 6.24 -3.49
N GLY A 315 10.46 5.46 -3.93
CA GLY A 315 10.38 4.02 -4.09
C GLY A 315 10.00 3.58 -5.52
N ARG A 316 9.29 2.46 -5.60
CA ARG A 316 8.90 1.82 -6.86
C ARG A 316 7.43 1.50 -6.81
N PHE A 317 6.72 1.72 -7.90
CA PHE A 317 5.32 1.41 -8.09
C PHE A 317 5.18 0.43 -9.25
N LEU A 318 4.35 -0.60 -9.12
CA LEU A 318 4.07 -1.55 -10.19
C LEU A 318 2.62 -1.39 -10.67
N VAL A 319 2.46 -1.27 -11.99
CA VAL A 319 1.17 -1.31 -12.67
C VAL A 319 1.09 -2.60 -13.47
N ALA A 320 0.02 -3.38 -13.25
CA ALA A 320 -0.28 -4.55 -14.06
C ALA A 320 -1.36 -4.21 -15.10
N LEU A 321 -0.95 -4.06 -16.37
CA LEU A 321 -1.89 -3.66 -17.42
C LEU A 321 -2.63 -4.88 -18.00
N PRO A 322 -3.95 -4.77 -18.27
CA PRO A 322 -4.67 -5.76 -19.05
C PRO A 322 -4.16 -5.75 -20.50
N ARG A 323 -4.34 -6.88 -21.21
CA ARG A 323 -4.16 -6.94 -22.66
C ARG A 323 -5.20 -6.08 -23.38
#